data_AF-A0AAA9ZEM7-F1
#
_entry.id   AF-A0AAA9ZEM7-F1
#
_cell.length_a   1.000
_cell.length_b   1.000
_cell.length_c   1.000
_cell.angle_alpha   90.00
_cell.angle_beta   90.00
_cell.angle_gamma   90.00
#
_symmetry.space_group_name_H-M   'P 1'
#
loop_
_entity.id
_entity.type
_entity.pdbx_description
1 polymer ?
#
loop_
_entity_poly.entity_id
_entity_poly.type
_entity_poly.pdbx_seq_one_letter_code
_entity_poly.pdbx_strand_id
1 'polypeptide(L)'
;MEAFVHFWRVMGYMLGIEDRFNVCAADLPSTRNRMQQVRDLVIQPGLATAVGEDFRRMTRYMLDGMWYFNVFVNSDATLYFTYRLSGVPGYKELSGENYEKLGLYSRMMLRVLVTIHEVSLGVAILRWLQNSLVYVLVNYGIQYFPVLAIIRFGYKNAIVRI
;
A
#
# COMPACT_ATOMS: atom_id res chain seq x y z
N MET A 1 -2.80 18.60 -8.40
CA MET A 1 -2.80 17.27 -9.05
C MET A 1 -1.97 17.27 -10.32
N GLU A 2 -2.08 18.27 -11.20
CA GLU A 2 -1.22 18.36 -12.41
C GLU A 2 0.29 18.31 -12.11
N ALA A 3 0.76 19.04 -11.08
CA ALA A 3 2.16 18.98 -10.67
C ALA A 3 2.62 17.56 -10.25
N PHE A 4 1.73 16.76 -9.64
CA PHE A 4 2.02 15.38 -9.25
C PHE A 4 2.13 14.47 -10.48
N VAL A 5 1.24 14.65 -11.47
CA VAL A 5 1.32 13.95 -12.76
C VAL A 5 2.61 14.30 -13.49
N HIS A 6 2.94 15.59 -13.57
CA HIS A 6 4.18 16.06 -14.20
C HIS A 6 5.42 15.47 -13.53
N PHE A 7 5.49 15.49 -12.20
CA PHE A 7 6.59 14.89 -11.45
C PHE A 7 6.82 13.42 -11.82
N TRP A 8 5.76 12.60 -11.79
CA TRP A 8 5.89 11.18 -12.12
C TRP A 8 6.13 10.91 -13.60
N ARG A 9 5.63 11.76 -14.50
CA ARG A 9 5.99 11.70 -15.93
C ARG A 9 7.49 11.90 -16.12
N VAL A 10 8.07 12.92 -15.50
CA VAL A 10 9.51 13.19 -15.57
C VAL A 10 10.32 12.03 -14.96
N MET A 11 9.89 11.48 -13.83
CA MET A 11 10.54 10.30 -13.25
C MET A 11 10.53 9.11 -14.22
N GLY A 12 9.41 8.83 -14.88
CA GLY A 12 9.33 7.77 -15.89
C GLY A 12 10.29 8.01 -17.06
N TYR A 13 10.37 9.24 -17.56
CA TYR A 13 11.32 9.63 -18.60
C TYR A 13 12.78 9.42 -18.16
N MET A 14 13.13 9.83 -16.93
CA MET A 14 14.47 9.62 -16.37
C MET A 14 14.84 8.16 -16.18
N LEU A 15 13.84 7.28 -15.97
CA LEU A 15 14.01 5.83 -15.94
C LEU A 15 14.11 5.20 -17.35
N GLY A 16 14.07 6.01 -18.42
CA GLY A 16 14.17 5.55 -19.80
C GLY A 16 12.85 5.09 -20.42
N ILE A 17 11.72 5.34 -19.77
CA ILE A 17 10.40 5.02 -20.34
C ILE A 17 10.08 6.06 -21.42
N GLU A 18 9.85 5.60 -22.65
CA GLU A 18 9.40 6.48 -23.72
C GLU A 18 8.05 7.13 -23.37
N ASP A 19 7.87 8.41 -23.73
CA ASP A 19 6.65 9.18 -23.42
C ASP A 19 5.35 8.48 -23.85
N ARG A 20 5.37 7.72 -24.95
CA ARG A 20 4.21 6.96 -25.42
C ARG A 20 3.77 5.86 -24.44
N PHE A 21 4.71 5.24 -23.73
CA PHE A 21 4.48 4.15 -22.78
C PHE A 21 4.32 4.63 -21.33
N ASN A 22 4.59 5.91 -21.05
CA ASN A 22 4.46 6.45 -19.70
C ASN A 22 2.99 6.49 -19.26
N VAL A 23 2.71 6.02 -18.04
CA VAL A 23 1.35 6.02 -17.49
C VAL A 23 0.90 7.46 -17.17
N CYS A 24 1.83 8.32 -16.76
CA CYS A 24 1.56 9.75 -16.54
C CYS A 24 1.68 10.50 -17.88
N ALA A 25 0.55 10.98 -18.38
CA ALA A 25 0.42 11.66 -19.66
C ALA A 25 0.63 13.18 -19.54
N ALA A 26 0.18 13.95 -20.54
CA ALA A 26 0.29 15.40 -20.54
C ALA A 26 -0.58 16.09 -19.47
N ASP A 27 -1.69 15.46 -19.08
CA ASP A 27 -2.71 16.01 -18.20
C ASP A 27 -3.34 14.93 -17.30
N LEU A 28 -4.00 15.36 -16.23
CA LEU A 28 -4.64 14.46 -15.27
C LEU A 28 -5.76 13.59 -15.89
N PRO A 29 -6.70 14.09 -16.71
CA PRO A 29 -7.71 13.26 -17.36
C PRO A 29 -7.12 12.10 -18.18
N SER A 30 -6.14 12.38 -19.04
CA SER A 30 -5.45 11.38 -19.85
C SER A 30 -4.72 10.36 -18.98
N THR A 31 -4.06 10.82 -17.92
CA THR A 31 -3.37 9.96 -16.95
C THR A 31 -4.35 9.05 -16.21
N ARG A 32 -5.51 9.58 -15.79
CA ARG A 32 -6.55 8.79 -15.13
C ARG A 32 -7.09 7.71 -16.05
N ASN A 33 -7.31 8.03 -17.33
CA ASN A 33 -7.74 7.04 -18.32
C ASN A 33 -6.72 5.91 -18.47
N ARG A 34 -5.42 6.24 -18.64
CA ARG A 34 -4.34 5.25 -18.72
C ARG A 34 -4.24 4.40 -17.46
N MET A 35 -4.30 5.00 -16.28
CA MET A 35 -4.30 4.28 -15.00
C MET A 35 -5.48 3.31 -14.88
N GLN A 36 -6.67 3.71 -15.36
CA GLN A 36 -7.82 2.84 -15.36
C GLN A 36 -7.65 1.66 -16.33
N GLN A 37 -7.10 1.89 -17.52
CA GLN A 37 -6.74 0.81 -18.44
C GLN A 37 -5.71 -0.15 -17.83
N VAL A 38 -4.66 0.36 -17.18
CA VAL A 38 -3.66 -0.48 -16.50
C VAL A 38 -4.32 -1.31 -15.39
N ARG A 39 -5.22 -0.71 -14.60
CA ARG A 39 -5.97 -1.45 -13.58
C ARG A 39 -6.80 -2.56 -14.20
N ASP A 40 -7.61 -2.25 -15.20
CA ASP A 40 -8.63 -3.14 -15.75
C ASP A 40 -8.02 -4.24 -16.65
N LEU A 41 -6.93 -3.95 -17.36
CA LEU A 41 -6.29 -4.88 -18.31
C LEU A 41 -5.13 -5.66 -17.71
N VAL A 42 -4.47 -5.16 -16.66
CA VAL A 42 -3.24 -5.76 -16.11
C VAL A 42 -3.40 -6.13 -14.64
N ILE A 43 -3.69 -5.15 -13.78
CA ILE A 43 -3.65 -5.37 -12.32
C ILE A 43 -4.78 -6.29 -11.87
N GLN A 44 -6.02 -5.99 -12.23
CA GLN A 44 -7.18 -6.76 -11.82
C GLN A 44 -7.14 -8.20 -12.35
N PRO A 45 -6.87 -8.46 -13.65
CA PRO A 45 -6.71 -9.82 -14.15
C PRO A 45 -5.52 -10.54 -13.51
N GLY A 46 -4.36 -9.87 -13.40
CA GLY A 46 -3.16 -10.46 -12.80
C GLY A 46 -3.37 -10.88 -11.34
N LEU A 47 -4.10 -10.08 -10.57
CA LEU A 47 -4.46 -10.41 -9.19
C LEU A 47 -5.52 -11.52 -9.10
N ALA A 48 -6.44 -11.61 -10.06
CA ALA A 48 -7.49 -12.62 -10.07
C ALA A 48 -7.00 -14.00 -10.52
N THR A 49 -6.07 -14.06 -11.49
CA THR A 49 -5.69 -15.32 -12.16
C THR A 49 -4.20 -15.67 -12.01
N ALA A 50 -3.31 -14.69 -11.93
CA ALA A 50 -1.87 -14.88 -12.04
C ALA A 50 -1.11 -14.85 -10.69
N VAL A 51 -1.82 -14.91 -9.57
CA VAL A 51 -1.20 -14.94 -8.24
C VAL A 51 -0.66 -16.33 -7.93
N GLY A 52 0.56 -16.58 -8.40
CA GLY A 52 1.35 -17.75 -8.04
C GLY A 52 1.82 -17.73 -6.57
N GLU A 53 2.38 -18.84 -6.12
CA GLU A 53 2.95 -18.96 -4.77
C GLU A 53 4.05 -17.92 -4.51
N ASP A 54 4.86 -17.63 -5.53
CA ASP A 54 5.94 -16.65 -5.45
C ASP A 54 5.43 -15.23 -5.14
N PHE A 55 4.36 -14.80 -5.80
CA PHE A 55 3.76 -13.50 -5.51
C PHE A 55 3.32 -13.40 -4.05
N ARG A 56 2.64 -14.44 -3.54
CA ARG A 56 2.18 -14.48 -2.15
C ARG A 56 3.35 -14.48 -1.17
N ARG A 57 4.40 -15.26 -1.48
CA ARG A 57 5.62 -15.35 -0.67
C ARG A 57 6.36 -14.02 -0.61
N MET A 58 6.61 -13.39 -1.76
CA MET A 58 7.26 -12.07 -1.82
C MET A 58 6.43 -10.99 -1.12
N THR A 59 5.13 -10.98 -1.35
CA THR A 59 4.21 -10.03 -0.68
C THR A 59 4.27 -10.20 0.83
N ARG A 60 4.24 -11.43 1.33
CA ARG A 60 4.35 -11.71 2.76
C ARG A 60 5.68 -11.23 3.33
N TYR A 61 6.81 -11.52 2.69
CA TYR A 61 8.11 -11.05 3.17
C TYR A 61 8.25 -9.53 3.17
N MET A 62 7.71 -8.86 2.15
CA MET A 62 7.68 -7.40 2.09
C MET A 62 6.86 -6.82 3.26
N LEU A 63 5.65 -7.33 3.47
CA LEU A 63 4.73 -6.82 4.51
C LEU A 63 5.22 -7.17 5.93
N ASP A 64 5.77 -8.36 6.13
CA ASP A 64 6.38 -8.76 7.40
C ASP A 64 7.60 -7.88 7.72
N GLY A 65 8.38 -7.48 6.70
CA GLY A 65 9.46 -6.50 6.86
C GLY A 65 8.94 -5.10 7.22
N MET A 66 7.83 -4.68 6.61
CA MET A 66 7.17 -3.40 6.90
C MET A 66 6.56 -3.34 8.30
N TRP A 67 6.23 -4.46 8.93
CA TRP A 67 5.64 -4.50 10.26
C TRP A 67 6.46 -3.77 11.33
N TYR A 68 7.80 -3.87 11.24
CA TYR A 68 8.71 -3.21 12.17
C TYR A 68 8.74 -1.68 11.99
N PHE A 69 8.27 -1.19 10.85
CA PHE A 69 8.12 0.22 10.52
C PHE A 69 6.70 0.73 10.82
N ASN A 70 5.69 -0.10 10.55
CA ASN A 70 4.29 0.21 10.73
C ASN A 70 3.54 -1.01 11.29
N VAL A 71 3.28 -0.95 12.60
CA VAL A 71 2.56 -1.99 13.36
C VAL A 71 1.06 -2.10 13.03
N PHE A 72 0.58 -1.40 12.00
CA PHE A 72 -0.75 -1.59 11.45
C PHE A 72 -0.75 -2.46 10.17
N VAL A 73 0.42 -2.90 9.70
CA VAL A 73 0.58 -3.71 8.48
C VAL A 73 0.35 -5.21 8.75
N ASN A 74 -0.87 -5.69 8.59
CA ASN A 74 -1.12 -7.14 8.58
C ASN A 74 -1.10 -7.68 7.15
N SER A 75 -0.32 -8.75 6.90
CA SER A 75 -0.09 -9.29 5.55
C SER A 75 -1.38 -9.72 4.85
N ASP A 76 -2.26 -10.47 5.52
CA ASP A 76 -3.52 -10.93 4.93
C ASP A 76 -4.53 -9.79 4.75
N ALA A 77 -4.65 -8.89 5.74
CA ALA A 77 -5.52 -7.73 5.66
C ALA A 77 -5.11 -6.78 4.54
N THR A 78 -3.81 -6.53 4.39
CA THR A 78 -3.26 -5.64 3.36
C THR A 78 -3.44 -6.24 1.98
N LEU A 79 -3.20 -7.55 1.82
CA LEU A 79 -3.43 -8.23 0.55
C LEU A 79 -4.92 -8.23 0.16
N TYR A 80 -5.82 -8.49 1.11
CA TYR A 80 -7.27 -8.36 0.89
C TYR A 80 -7.65 -6.94 0.46
N PHE A 81 -7.11 -5.93 1.15
CA PHE A 81 -7.36 -4.53 0.83
C PHE A 81 -6.85 -4.17 -0.58
N THR A 82 -5.70 -4.71 -1.01
CA THR A 82 -5.17 -4.55 -2.37
C THR A 82 -6.10 -5.15 -3.43
N TYR A 83 -6.64 -6.36 -3.20
CA TYR A 83 -7.63 -6.96 -4.09
C TYR A 83 -8.89 -6.09 -4.21
N ARG A 84 -9.35 -5.56 -3.08
CA ARG A 84 -10.49 -4.64 -3.03
C ARG A 84 -10.26 -3.36 -3.83
N LEU A 85 -9.13 -2.68 -3.61
CA LEU A 85 -8.78 -1.43 -4.32
C LEU A 85 -8.60 -1.64 -5.83
N SER A 86 -8.11 -2.81 -6.22
CA SER A 86 -7.93 -3.18 -7.62
C SER A 86 -9.23 -3.63 -8.30
N GLY A 87 -10.32 -3.75 -7.54
CA GLY A 87 -11.63 -4.14 -8.06
C GLY A 87 -11.77 -5.64 -8.35
N VAL A 88 -10.95 -6.50 -7.77
CA VAL A 88 -11.06 -7.96 -8.00
C VAL A 88 -12.43 -8.47 -7.49
N PRO A 89 -13.18 -9.25 -8.30
CA PRO A 89 -14.48 -9.78 -7.90
C PRO A 89 -14.41 -10.57 -6.58
N GLY A 90 -15.39 -10.38 -5.70
CA GLY A 90 -15.47 -11.07 -4.40
C GLY A 90 -14.64 -10.45 -3.27
N TYR A 91 -14.04 -9.27 -3.47
CA TYR A 91 -13.30 -8.52 -2.44
C TYR A 91 -13.91 -7.13 -2.12
N LYS A 92 -15.01 -6.77 -2.76
CA LYS A 92 -15.65 -5.45 -2.62
C LYS A 92 -16.22 -5.24 -1.21
N GLU A 93 -16.87 -6.26 -0.67
CA GLU A 93 -17.59 -6.21 0.60
C GLU A 93 -16.78 -6.87 1.72
N LEU A 94 -16.97 -6.42 2.96
CA LEU A 94 -16.34 -7.03 4.14
C LEU A 94 -17.16 -8.22 4.66
N SER A 95 -17.52 -9.09 3.72
CA SER A 95 -18.42 -10.23 3.89
C SER A 95 -18.09 -11.31 2.84
N GLY A 96 -18.62 -12.52 3.03
CA GLY A 96 -18.46 -13.64 2.11
C GLY A 96 -17.19 -14.46 2.29
N GLU A 97 -17.03 -15.47 1.45
CA GLU A 97 -16.05 -16.56 1.62
C GLU A 97 -14.60 -16.05 1.78
N ASN A 98 -14.19 -15.09 0.94
CA ASN A 98 -12.83 -14.54 0.99
C ASN A 98 -12.55 -13.78 2.29
N TYR A 99 -13.56 -13.09 2.83
CA TYR A 99 -13.45 -12.38 4.11
C TYR A 99 -13.49 -13.35 5.30
N GLU A 100 -14.30 -14.41 5.20
CA GLU A 100 -14.43 -15.44 6.23
C GLU A 100 -13.18 -16.31 6.38
N LYS A 101 -12.36 -16.43 5.33
CA LYS A 101 -11.04 -17.10 5.42
C LYS A 101 -10.04 -16.34 6.30
N LEU A 102 -10.23 -15.03 6.52
CA LEU A 102 -9.34 -14.23 7.35
C LEU A 102 -9.50 -14.56 8.84
N GLY A 103 -8.39 -14.60 9.57
CA GLY A 103 -8.40 -14.67 11.03
C GLY A 103 -8.99 -13.40 11.67
N LEU A 104 -9.44 -13.50 12.93
CA LEU A 104 -10.11 -12.40 13.64
C LEU A 104 -9.27 -11.12 13.68
N TYR A 105 -7.97 -11.26 13.93
CA TYR A 105 -7.03 -10.14 13.94
C TYR A 105 -6.91 -9.47 12.58
N SER A 106 -6.73 -10.24 11.50
CA SER A 106 -6.65 -9.73 10.13
C SER A 106 -7.95 -9.03 9.71
N ARG A 107 -9.12 -9.54 10.13
CA ARG A 107 -10.41 -8.87 9.91
C ARG A 107 -10.50 -7.52 10.63
N MET A 108 -10.04 -7.45 11.87
CA MET A 108 -9.98 -6.18 12.61
C MET A 108 -9.08 -5.17 11.90
N MET A 109 -7.87 -5.59 11.50
CA MET A 109 -6.93 -4.73 10.79
C MET A 109 -7.49 -4.27 9.43
N LEU A 110 -8.16 -5.16 8.69
CA LEU A 110 -8.80 -4.81 7.43
C LEU A 110 -9.90 -3.74 7.62
N ARG A 111 -10.73 -3.87 8.66
CA ARG A 111 -11.75 -2.86 8.98
C ARG A 111 -11.12 -1.51 9.29
N VAL A 112 -10.00 -1.49 10.02
CA VAL A 112 -9.22 -0.27 10.27
C VAL A 112 -8.75 0.32 8.94
N LEU A 113 -8.09 -0.45 8.08
CA LEU A 113 -7.60 0.02 6.78
C LEU A 113 -8.71 0.61 5.90
N VAL A 114 -9.86 -0.07 5.79
CA VAL A 114 -11.00 0.42 5.00
C VAL A 114 -11.60 1.68 5.60
N THR A 115 -11.76 1.74 6.93
CA THR A 115 -12.28 2.94 7.62
C THR A 115 -11.35 4.13 7.43
N ILE A 116 -10.03 3.91 7.48
CA ILE A 116 -9.05 4.95 7.20
C ILE A 116 -9.24 5.49 5.78
N HIS A 117 -9.27 4.59 4.80
CA HIS A 117 -9.34 4.95 3.39
C HIS A 117 -10.65 5.64 2.99
N GLU A 118 -11.80 5.14 3.44
CA GLU A 118 -13.12 5.61 2.99
C GLU A 118 -13.68 6.77 3.81
N VAL A 119 -13.35 6.85 5.10
CA VAL A 119 -13.93 7.84 6.01
C VAL A 119 -12.87 8.82 6.50
N SER A 120 -11.81 8.31 7.10
CA SER A 120 -10.85 9.13 7.85
C SER A 120 -10.12 10.15 6.96
N LEU A 121 -9.73 9.76 5.75
CA LEU A 121 -9.07 10.65 4.80
C LEU A 121 -9.98 11.81 4.31
N GLY A 122 -11.31 11.64 4.37
CA GLY A 122 -12.28 12.68 4.03
C GLY A 122 -12.47 13.73 5.11
N VAL A 123 -12.12 13.42 6.37
CA VAL A 123 -12.27 14.33 7.51
C VAL A 123 -10.93 15.01 7.81
N ALA A 124 -10.85 16.34 7.65
CA ALA A 124 -9.60 17.09 7.74
C ALA A 124 -8.84 16.87 9.06
N ILE A 125 -9.55 16.86 10.20
CA ILE A 125 -8.96 16.69 11.53
C ILE A 125 -8.39 15.27 11.68
N LEU A 126 -9.14 14.24 11.27
CA LEU A 126 -8.68 12.85 11.36
C LEU A 126 -7.48 12.61 10.46
N ARG A 127 -7.51 13.14 9.23
CA ARG A 127 -6.38 13.09 8.29
C ARG A 127 -5.14 13.77 8.87
N TRP A 128 -5.28 14.94 9.49
CA TRP A 128 -4.17 15.63 10.14
C TRP A 128 -3.58 14.79 11.29
N LEU A 129 -4.45 14.29 12.18
CA LEU A 129 -4.04 13.44 13.31
C LEU A 129 -3.30 12.19 12.83
N GLN A 130 -3.80 11.53 11.78
CA GLN A 130 -3.16 10.34 11.20
C GLN A 130 -1.80 10.67 10.59
N ASN A 131 -1.70 11.75 9.82
CA ASN A 131 -0.44 12.18 9.23
C ASN A 131 0.58 12.53 10.31
N SER A 132 0.16 13.23 11.38
CA SER A 132 1.01 13.53 12.54
C SER A 132 1.46 12.26 13.27
N LEU A 133 0.56 11.31 13.49
CA LEU A 133 0.87 10.04 14.14
C LEU A 133 1.87 9.23 13.32
N VAL A 134 1.64 9.09 12.01
CA VAL A 134 2.56 8.41 11.10
C VAL A 134 3.91 9.12 11.10
N TYR A 135 3.93 10.45 11.01
CA TYR A 135 5.17 11.23 11.03
C TYR A 135 5.99 10.98 12.30
N VAL A 136 5.35 10.97 13.48
CA VAL A 136 6.01 10.71 14.77
C VAL A 136 6.49 9.27 14.87
N LEU A 137 5.62 8.28 14.60
CA LEU A 137 5.97 6.87 14.72
C LEU A 137 7.08 6.46 13.75
N VAL A 138 7.00 6.94 12.50
CA VAL A 138 7.94 6.59 11.45
C VAL A 138 9.25 7.36 11.61
N ASN A 139 9.23 8.69 11.57
CA ASN A 139 10.48 9.45 11.53
C ASN A 139 11.17 9.44 12.88
N TYR A 140 10.44 9.74 13.96
CA TYR A 140 11.06 9.78 15.28
C TYR A 140 11.23 8.40 15.91
N GLY A 141 10.20 7.56 15.81
CA GLY A 141 10.24 6.22 16.38
C GLY A 141 11.37 5.38 15.78
N ILE A 142 11.52 5.36 14.46
CA ILE A 142 12.52 4.50 13.82
C ILE A 142 13.92 5.09 13.93
N GLN A 143 14.07 6.40 13.77
CA GLN A 143 15.40 7.03 13.78
C GLN A 143 16.02 7.05 15.18
N TYR A 144 15.22 7.28 16.23
CA TYR A 144 15.74 7.47 17.59
C TYR A 144 15.46 6.30 18.52
N PHE A 145 14.36 5.56 18.31
CA PHE A 145 13.94 4.47 19.20
C PHE A 145 13.49 3.22 18.42
N PRO A 146 14.36 2.57 17.62
CA PRO A 146 14.01 1.39 16.83
C PRO A 146 13.82 0.13 17.70
N VAL A 147 13.02 0.21 18.76
CA VAL A 147 12.83 -0.84 19.77
C VAL A 147 12.40 -2.15 19.11
N LEU A 148 11.44 -2.09 18.17
CA LEU A 148 10.95 -3.27 17.45
C LEU A 148 12.04 -3.94 16.61
N ALA A 149 12.88 -3.14 15.94
CA ALA A 149 14.01 -3.67 15.17
C ALA A 149 15.12 -4.21 16.10
N ILE A 150 15.40 -3.56 17.23
CA ILE A 150 16.38 -4.02 18.22
C ILE A 150 15.97 -5.39 18.77
N ILE A 151 14.70 -5.57 19.13
CA ILE A 151 14.19 -6.84 19.66
C ILE A 151 14.35 -7.97 18.65
N ARG A 152 14.11 -7.71 17.35
CA ARG A 152 14.13 -8.75 16.32
C ARG A 152 15.51 -9.03 15.74
N PHE A 153 16.24 -7.98 15.38
CA PHE A 153 17.47 -8.06 14.60
C PHE A 153 18.73 -7.81 15.44
N GLY A 154 18.56 -7.41 16.70
CA GLY A 154 19.65 -7.05 17.60
C GLY A 154 20.11 -5.60 17.41
N TYR A 155 20.71 -5.04 18.45
CA TYR A 155 21.11 -3.63 18.53
C TYR A 155 21.99 -3.17 17.35
N LYS A 156 23.00 -3.97 16.97
CA LYS A 156 23.96 -3.63 15.91
C LYS A 156 23.33 -3.51 14.53
N ASN A 157 22.28 -4.30 14.26
CA ASN A 157 21.61 -4.31 12.95
C ASN A 157 20.41 -3.35 12.90
N ALA A 158 19.93 -2.90 14.06
CA ALA A 158 18.79 -1.99 14.17
C ALA A 158 19.18 -0.51 14.02
N ILE A 159 20.43 -0.14 14.35
CA ILE A 159 20.93 1.23 14.21
C ILE A 159 21.75 1.32 12.93
N VAL A 160 21.13 1.82 11.87
CA VAL A 160 21.78 2.09 10.58
C VAL A 160 22.09 3.58 10.52
N ARG A 161 23.37 3.95 10.29
CA ARG A 161 23.72 5.33 9.94
C ARG A 161 23.28 5.56 8.49
N ILE A 162 22.24 6.37 8.31
CA ILE A 162 21.78 6.87 7.00
C ILE A 162 22.60 8.11 6.66
#